data_AF-A0A9D7FR63-F1
#
_entry.id   AF-A0A9D7FR63-F1
#
_cell.length_a   1.000
_cell.length_b   1.000
_cell.length_c   1.000
_cell.angle_alpha   90.00
_cell.angle_beta   90.00
_cell.angle_gamma   90.00
#
_symmetry.space_group_name_H-M   'P 1'
#
loop_
_entity.id
_entity.type
_entity.pdbx_description
1 polymer ?
#
loop_
_entity_poly.entity_id
_entity_poly.type
_entity_poly.pdbx_seq_one_letter_code
_entity_poly.pdbx_strand_id
1 'polypeptide(L)'
;MLCCAHPGFGAPFGPAVKITDTTRKYQLSRTSDRILAVDSKGLVHFTYWSGGISTTPGSPSYVYYRNWSVGQGWSSEESIDNSTFGSLHVGGRHPSLAVTSTDGVFVVWHDHRHCIPQGNWINNVEIYADMRPYGGSFSPNDIRLTQTSKANPGDNGYVPKVISDPDGDLTVVWYDYHFNSDISDLFRLTFDPSASIPAITDLSLHRITDLASRGNTPPFTVPDIAADSTGHHHLVWAGGLGSGVNLYYSEISAASGLAAVTLLKQGGTDFFDPPHIDTAPDDTCWVVYSDKSNGVDEDLVLLKKTDQDTAFATALDLADDGLRQYHPDLAIDSGGLVPWSGSMSLRGIRSCMPDTIHRQARSRKSTLSQTRRPTGCVLPSRPMHSGICMLSGKRIYRHLRATSGLPRQGPAILLRSDPGWTIDLTPNGFPGTGFLAKLKHNRPMRDILKPCRRHNFDI
;
A
#
# COMPACT_ATOMS: atom_id res chain seq x y z
N MET A 1 24.78 3.45 34.94
CA MET A 1 24.42 2.07 34.59
C MET A 1 23.88 2.13 33.17
N LEU A 2 24.61 1.63 32.16
CA LEU A 2 24.04 1.58 30.81
C LEU A 2 22.90 0.58 30.83
N CYS A 3 21.68 1.03 30.55
CA CYS A 3 20.64 0.09 30.14
C CYS A 3 20.96 -0.34 28.72
N CYS A 4 21.41 -1.57 28.55
CA CYS A 4 21.34 -2.23 27.26
C CYS A 4 19.87 -2.29 26.87
N ALA A 5 19.46 -1.51 25.87
CA ALA A 5 18.20 -1.78 25.19
C ALA A 5 18.28 -3.22 24.67
N HIS A 6 17.43 -4.11 25.16
CA HIS A 6 17.22 -5.36 24.48
C HIS A 6 16.59 -5.01 23.12
N PRO A 7 17.16 -5.46 21.99
CA PRO A 7 16.40 -5.47 20.76
C PRO A 7 15.20 -6.37 21.02
N GLY A 8 14.00 -5.78 21.09
CA GLY A 8 12.78 -6.55 21.05
C GLY A 8 12.76 -7.24 19.70
N PHE A 9 13.09 -8.54 19.69
CA PHE A 9 12.83 -9.37 18.53
C PHE A 9 11.32 -9.33 18.31
N GLY A 10 10.89 -8.60 17.27
CA GLY A 10 9.49 -8.54 16.89
C GLY A 10 8.95 -9.96 16.74
N ALA A 11 7.68 -10.16 17.10
CA ALA A 11 7.02 -11.45 16.92
C ALA A 11 7.21 -11.91 15.46
N PRO A 12 7.60 -13.17 15.22
CA PRO A 12 7.78 -13.67 13.87
C PRO A 12 6.44 -13.62 13.14
N PHE A 13 6.43 -13.11 11.91
CA PHE A 13 5.22 -13.02 11.10
C PHE A 13 4.46 -14.36 11.07
N GLY A 14 3.16 -14.30 11.34
CA GLY A 14 2.24 -15.40 11.07
C GLY A 14 2.25 -15.81 9.60
N PRO A 15 1.75 -17.02 9.27
CA PRO A 15 1.61 -17.45 7.89
C PRO A 15 0.65 -16.52 7.13
N ALA A 16 0.97 -16.21 5.87
CA ALA A 16 0.10 -15.40 5.02
C ALA A 16 -1.30 -16.02 4.91
N VAL A 17 -2.33 -15.25 5.28
CA VAL A 17 -3.72 -15.68 5.27
C VAL A 17 -4.39 -15.25 3.96
N LYS A 18 -5.05 -16.18 3.28
CA LYS A 18 -5.77 -15.88 2.03
C LYS A 18 -7.10 -15.16 2.34
N ILE A 19 -7.34 -14.01 1.72
CA ILE A 19 -8.54 -13.19 1.97
C ILE A 19 -9.72 -13.59 1.07
N THR A 20 -9.47 -14.05 -0.16
CA THR A 20 -10.53 -14.50 -1.09
C THR A 20 -10.10 -15.76 -1.82
N ASP A 21 -11.06 -16.62 -2.19
CA ASP A 21 -10.77 -17.92 -2.83
C ASP A 21 -11.67 -18.31 -4.00
N THR A 22 -12.58 -17.43 -4.40
CA THR A 22 -13.47 -17.65 -5.55
C THR A 22 -12.78 -17.34 -6.90
N THR A 23 -13.47 -17.63 -8.00
CA THR A 23 -13.04 -17.27 -9.37
C THR A 23 -13.36 -15.81 -9.75
N ARG A 24 -13.96 -15.02 -8.84
CA ARG A 24 -14.27 -13.61 -9.10
C ARG A 24 -13.00 -12.79 -9.26
N LYS A 25 -13.02 -11.79 -10.16
CA LYS A 25 -11.95 -10.81 -10.29
C LYS A 25 -12.06 -9.77 -9.17
N TYR A 26 -11.43 -10.06 -8.04
CA TYR A 26 -11.25 -9.10 -6.95
C TYR A 26 -10.14 -8.10 -7.25
N GLN A 27 -10.28 -6.90 -6.70
CA GLN A 27 -9.36 -5.77 -6.86
C GLN A 27 -9.32 -4.98 -5.55
N LEU A 28 -8.16 -4.38 -5.25
CA LEU A 28 -8.04 -3.35 -4.21
C LEU A 28 -8.45 -1.99 -4.79
N SER A 29 -8.65 -1.00 -3.92
CA SER A 29 -8.81 0.39 -4.35
C SER A 29 -7.52 0.90 -5.02
N ARG A 30 -7.64 1.90 -5.90
CA ARG A 30 -6.46 2.51 -6.56
C ARG A 30 -5.50 3.09 -5.54
N THR A 31 -6.06 3.83 -4.62
CA THR A 31 -5.47 4.25 -3.35
C THR A 31 -5.74 3.13 -2.35
N SER A 32 -4.79 2.20 -2.19
CA SER A 32 -4.97 0.96 -1.42
C SER A 32 -4.73 1.12 0.09
N ASP A 33 -4.12 2.21 0.51
CA ASP A 33 -4.17 2.72 1.88
C ASP A 33 -5.65 2.88 2.32
N ARG A 34 -5.91 2.87 3.64
CA ARG A 34 -7.28 2.99 4.22
C ARG A 34 -8.33 2.04 3.61
N ILE A 35 -7.94 0.89 3.04
CA ILE A 35 -8.85 -0.25 2.79
C ILE A 35 -8.81 -1.26 3.93
N LEU A 36 -7.89 -1.07 4.88
CA LEU A 36 -7.69 -1.86 6.09
C LEU A 36 -7.53 -0.91 7.27
N ALA A 37 -8.19 -1.20 8.39
CA ALA A 37 -7.96 -0.51 9.66
C ALA A 37 -8.14 -1.48 10.84
N VAL A 38 -7.75 -1.06 12.04
CA VAL A 38 -7.86 -1.86 13.26
C VAL A 38 -8.64 -1.07 14.31
N ASP A 39 -9.69 -1.66 14.90
CA ASP A 39 -10.46 -1.02 15.97
C ASP A 39 -9.74 -1.07 17.34
N SER A 40 -10.29 -0.41 18.35
CA SER A 40 -9.71 -0.42 19.70
C SER A 40 -9.81 -1.78 20.41
N LYS A 41 -10.48 -2.77 19.80
CA LYS A 41 -10.60 -4.16 20.26
C LYS A 41 -9.61 -5.10 19.56
N GLY A 42 -8.86 -4.61 18.57
CA GLY A 42 -7.92 -5.40 17.78
C GLY A 42 -8.59 -6.20 16.65
N LEU A 43 -9.82 -5.87 16.27
CA LEU A 43 -10.48 -6.40 15.10
C LEU A 43 -9.91 -5.70 13.86
N VAL A 44 -9.46 -6.46 12.86
CA VAL A 44 -9.02 -5.91 11.58
C VAL A 44 -10.22 -5.81 10.66
N HIS A 45 -10.48 -4.63 10.12
CA HIS A 45 -11.53 -4.33 9.16
C HIS A 45 -10.91 -4.27 7.78
N PHE A 46 -11.56 -4.84 6.76
CA PHE A 46 -11.02 -4.87 5.40
C PHE A 46 -12.12 -4.70 4.35
N THR A 47 -11.91 -3.78 3.41
CA THR A 47 -12.77 -3.58 2.24
C THR A 47 -12.03 -3.82 0.95
N TYR A 48 -12.74 -4.32 -0.06
CA TYR A 48 -12.23 -4.56 -1.40
C TYR A 48 -13.40 -4.54 -2.38
N TRP A 49 -13.14 -4.69 -3.67
CA TRP A 49 -14.20 -4.75 -4.66
C TRP A 49 -13.98 -5.88 -5.68
N SER A 50 -15.01 -6.23 -6.44
CA SER A 50 -14.90 -7.11 -7.60
C SER A 50 -15.48 -6.43 -8.84
N GLY A 51 -14.99 -6.80 -10.03
CA GLY A 51 -15.52 -6.31 -11.30
C GLY A 51 -14.44 -5.98 -12.33
N GLY A 52 -14.81 -5.18 -13.34
CA GLY A 52 -13.93 -4.71 -14.40
C GLY A 52 -13.52 -3.23 -14.27
N ILE A 53 -12.75 -2.75 -15.24
CA ILE A 53 -12.51 -1.30 -15.44
C ILE A 53 -13.79 -0.62 -15.97
N SER A 54 -14.63 -1.36 -16.69
CA SER A 54 -15.99 -0.98 -17.05
C SER A 54 -16.98 -1.68 -16.12
N THR A 55 -17.99 -0.94 -15.66
CA THR A 55 -19.08 -1.42 -14.80
C THR A 55 -20.40 -1.21 -15.55
N THR A 56 -21.21 -2.26 -15.69
CA THR A 56 -22.54 -2.20 -16.35
C THR A 56 -23.47 -3.22 -15.70
N PRO A 57 -24.81 -3.16 -15.89
CA PRO A 57 -25.73 -4.20 -15.38
C PRO A 57 -25.43 -5.63 -15.86
N GLY A 58 -24.77 -5.79 -17.01
CA GLY A 58 -24.34 -7.10 -17.54
C GLY A 58 -22.95 -7.54 -17.08
N SER A 59 -22.18 -6.66 -16.45
CA SER A 59 -20.88 -6.91 -15.85
C SER A 59 -20.71 -6.02 -14.61
N PRO A 60 -21.49 -6.29 -13.55
CA PRO A 60 -21.52 -5.44 -12.37
C PRO A 60 -20.19 -5.45 -11.60
N SER A 61 -19.96 -4.38 -10.83
CA SER A 61 -19.02 -4.39 -9.72
C SER A 61 -19.75 -4.57 -8.38
N TYR A 62 -19.00 -4.91 -7.34
CA TYR A 62 -19.49 -5.07 -5.98
C TYR A 62 -18.43 -4.60 -5.00
N VAL A 63 -18.83 -3.93 -3.93
CA VAL A 63 -17.99 -3.57 -2.79
C VAL A 63 -18.22 -4.59 -1.68
N TYR A 64 -17.13 -5.12 -1.13
CA TYR A 64 -17.16 -6.13 -0.08
C TYR A 64 -16.48 -5.63 1.18
N TYR A 65 -16.97 -6.17 2.30
CA TYR A 65 -16.37 -6.07 3.62
C TYR A 65 -16.08 -7.47 4.18
N ARG A 66 -14.96 -7.58 4.92
CA ARG A 66 -14.69 -8.67 5.87
C ARG A 66 -14.02 -8.08 7.11
N ASN A 67 -14.06 -8.80 8.22
CA ASN A 67 -13.15 -8.57 9.34
C ASN A 67 -12.35 -9.80 9.70
N TRP A 68 -11.24 -9.61 10.41
CA TRP A 68 -10.39 -10.66 10.95
C TRP A 68 -10.16 -10.46 12.44
N SER A 69 -10.26 -11.55 13.20
CA SER A 69 -9.86 -11.58 14.61
C SER A 69 -8.95 -12.77 14.91
N VAL A 70 -8.04 -12.58 15.87
CA VAL A 70 -7.16 -13.63 16.39
C VAL A 70 -8.02 -14.81 16.87
N GLY A 71 -7.75 -16.00 16.34
CA GLY A 71 -8.42 -17.25 16.72
C GLY A 71 -9.71 -17.58 15.96
N GLN A 72 -10.37 -16.63 15.30
CA GLN A 72 -11.51 -16.90 14.39
C GLN A 72 -11.12 -16.80 12.91
N GLY A 73 -10.11 -15.99 12.57
CA GLY A 73 -9.74 -15.71 11.19
C GLY A 73 -10.71 -14.71 10.54
N TRP A 74 -10.85 -14.79 9.22
CA TRP A 74 -11.73 -13.90 8.44
C TRP A 74 -13.22 -14.29 8.59
N SER A 75 -14.08 -13.30 8.86
CA SER A 75 -15.55 -13.39 8.75
C SER A 75 -16.00 -13.86 7.36
N SER A 76 -17.27 -14.18 7.15
CA SER A 76 -17.83 -14.31 5.80
C SER A 76 -17.63 -13.03 4.96
N GLU A 77 -17.56 -13.18 3.64
CA GLU A 77 -17.65 -12.07 2.67
C GLU A 77 -19.06 -11.46 2.72
N GLU A 78 -19.14 -10.14 2.96
CA GLU A 78 -20.37 -9.34 3.02
C GLU A 78 -20.33 -8.34 1.85
N SER A 79 -21.32 -8.34 0.95
CA SER A 79 -21.47 -7.29 -0.07
C SER A 79 -22.18 -6.12 0.58
N ILE A 80 -21.61 -4.92 0.51
CA ILE A 80 -22.08 -3.74 1.26
C ILE A 80 -22.62 -2.62 0.37
N ASP A 81 -22.50 -2.75 -0.95
CA ASP A 81 -23.11 -1.83 -1.90
C ASP A 81 -24.50 -2.33 -2.34
N ASN A 82 -25.53 -1.50 -2.25
CA ASN A 82 -26.88 -1.76 -2.78
C ASN A 82 -27.10 -0.99 -4.10
N SER A 83 -26.10 -1.01 -4.99
CA SER A 83 -25.98 -0.19 -6.21
C SER A 83 -26.87 -0.62 -7.38
N THR A 84 -28.19 -0.49 -7.23
CA THR A 84 -29.16 -0.92 -8.24
C THR A 84 -29.54 0.16 -9.27
N PHE A 85 -29.49 -0.17 -10.56
CA PHE A 85 -30.18 0.55 -11.64
C PHE A 85 -31.44 -0.21 -12.03
N GLY A 86 -32.61 0.32 -11.68
CA GLY A 86 -33.86 -0.43 -11.77
C GLY A 86 -33.81 -1.68 -10.88
N SER A 87 -34.02 -2.86 -11.47
CA SER A 87 -33.93 -4.15 -10.76
C SER A 87 -32.59 -4.88 -10.92
N LEU A 88 -31.57 -4.24 -11.51
CA LEU A 88 -30.27 -4.85 -11.79
C LEU A 88 -29.18 -4.17 -10.95
N HIS A 89 -28.25 -4.96 -10.41
CA HIS A 89 -27.04 -4.42 -9.80
C HIS A 89 -26.14 -3.81 -10.87
N VAL A 90 -25.52 -2.67 -10.57
CA VAL A 90 -24.50 -2.03 -11.40
C VAL A 90 -23.19 -2.00 -10.66
N GLY A 91 -23.14 -1.37 -9.48
CA GLY A 91 -22.05 -1.54 -8.52
C GLY A 91 -21.31 -0.28 -8.09
N GLY A 92 -20.75 -0.37 -6.88
CA GLY A 92 -19.68 0.49 -6.39
C GLY A 92 -18.28 -0.06 -6.72
N ARG A 93 -17.23 0.77 -6.56
CA ARG A 93 -15.81 0.36 -6.61
C ARG A 93 -14.95 1.29 -5.75
N HIS A 94 -13.65 0.96 -5.64
CA HIS A 94 -12.65 1.78 -4.94
C HIS A 94 -13.10 2.23 -3.54
N PRO A 95 -13.50 1.30 -2.65
CA PRO A 95 -13.85 1.65 -1.28
C PRO A 95 -12.66 2.20 -0.49
N SER A 96 -12.95 3.09 0.46
CA SER A 96 -12.05 3.48 1.56
C SER A 96 -12.85 3.39 2.86
N LEU A 97 -12.20 3.00 3.95
CA LEU A 97 -12.83 2.83 5.26
C LEU A 97 -12.10 3.61 6.35
N ALA A 98 -12.85 4.08 7.32
CA ALA A 98 -12.36 4.64 8.57
C ALA A 98 -13.06 3.96 9.76
N VAL A 99 -12.36 3.86 10.89
CA VAL A 99 -12.93 3.39 12.16
C VAL A 99 -13.24 4.60 13.02
N THR A 100 -14.49 4.74 13.45
CA THR A 100 -14.94 5.87 14.27
C THR A 100 -14.44 5.72 15.71
N SER A 101 -14.49 6.80 16.48
CA SER A 101 -14.16 6.84 17.92
C SER A 101 -15.00 5.87 18.79
N THR A 102 -16.07 5.29 18.24
CA THR A 102 -16.97 4.32 18.90
C THR A 102 -16.79 2.88 18.39
N ASP A 103 -15.69 2.58 17.70
CA ASP A 103 -15.42 1.31 16.99
C ASP A 103 -16.48 0.96 15.92
N GLY A 104 -17.17 1.97 15.37
CA GLY A 104 -17.96 1.83 14.16
C GLY A 104 -17.07 1.84 12.92
N VAL A 105 -17.56 1.28 11.81
CA VAL A 105 -16.90 1.34 10.50
C VAL A 105 -17.69 2.25 9.59
N PHE A 106 -17.06 3.26 9.04
CA PHE A 106 -17.61 4.02 7.91
C PHE A 106 -16.87 3.59 6.65
N VAL A 107 -17.60 3.28 5.59
CA VAL A 107 -17.03 2.93 4.28
C VAL A 107 -17.61 3.86 3.23
N VAL A 108 -16.74 4.46 2.41
CA VAL A 108 -17.10 5.31 1.28
C VAL A 108 -16.61 4.67 -0.02
N TRP A 109 -17.34 4.84 -1.14
CA TRP A 109 -16.98 4.31 -2.46
C TRP A 109 -17.56 5.20 -3.57
N HIS A 110 -17.09 5.01 -4.82
CA HIS A 110 -17.73 5.64 -5.99
C HIS A 110 -18.69 4.67 -6.69
N ASP A 111 -19.81 5.18 -7.20
CA ASP A 111 -20.98 4.37 -7.51
C ASP A 111 -21.61 4.69 -8.86
N HIS A 112 -21.96 3.62 -9.59
CA HIS A 112 -22.45 3.71 -10.97
C HIS A 112 -23.99 3.65 -11.11
N ARG A 113 -24.77 3.62 -10.01
CA ARG A 113 -26.24 3.39 -10.08
C ARG A 113 -27.03 4.53 -10.74
N HIS A 114 -26.47 5.74 -10.81
CA HIS A 114 -27.08 6.89 -11.51
C HIS A 114 -26.59 7.05 -12.95
N CYS A 115 -25.58 6.28 -13.35
CA CYS A 115 -25.12 6.28 -14.72
C CYS A 115 -26.10 5.59 -15.65
N ILE A 116 -26.10 6.00 -16.92
CA ILE A 116 -27.03 5.48 -17.94
C ILE A 116 -26.27 4.91 -19.15
N PRO A 117 -26.91 4.02 -19.94
CA PRO A 117 -26.29 3.46 -21.16
C PRO A 117 -25.75 4.52 -22.12
N GLN A 118 -26.46 5.65 -22.27
CA GLN A 118 -26.13 6.73 -23.20
C GLN A 118 -24.82 7.46 -22.84
N GLY A 119 -24.46 7.50 -21.55
CA GLY A 119 -23.16 8.01 -21.09
C GLY A 119 -22.16 6.90 -20.77
N ASN A 120 -22.30 5.73 -21.39
CA ASN A 120 -21.39 4.59 -21.27
C ASN A 120 -21.16 4.12 -19.82
N TRP A 121 -22.15 4.30 -18.94
CA TRP A 121 -22.08 3.99 -17.51
C TRP A 121 -21.00 4.77 -16.73
N ILE A 122 -20.59 5.94 -17.22
CA ILE A 122 -19.58 6.83 -16.62
C ILE A 122 -20.01 8.30 -16.62
N ASN A 123 -21.32 8.56 -16.59
CA ASN A 123 -21.89 9.89 -16.45
C ASN A 123 -22.76 9.90 -15.18
N ASN A 124 -22.53 10.81 -14.25
CA ASN A 124 -23.15 10.78 -12.92
C ASN A 124 -22.66 9.62 -12.02
N VAL A 125 -21.35 9.34 -12.02
CA VAL A 125 -20.73 8.53 -10.96
C VAL A 125 -20.76 9.32 -9.65
N GLU A 126 -21.29 8.74 -8.57
CA GLU A 126 -21.54 9.46 -7.32
C GLU A 126 -20.77 8.85 -6.15
N ILE A 127 -20.43 9.67 -5.16
CA ILE A 127 -19.86 9.20 -3.91
C ILE A 127 -20.99 8.70 -3.00
N TYR A 128 -20.84 7.44 -2.57
CA TYR A 128 -21.74 6.73 -1.69
C TYR A 128 -21.00 6.22 -0.46
N ALA A 129 -21.73 5.96 0.61
CA ALA A 129 -21.19 5.41 1.83
C ALA A 129 -22.18 4.50 2.54
N ASP A 130 -21.68 3.73 3.51
CA ASP A 130 -22.49 3.07 4.53
C ASP A 130 -21.72 2.95 5.84
N MET A 131 -22.46 2.84 6.94
CA MET A 131 -21.92 2.78 8.30
C MET A 131 -22.37 1.51 9.01
N ARG A 132 -21.41 0.78 9.56
CA ARG A 132 -21.61 -0.34 10.49
C ARG A 132 -21.33 0.13 11.91
N PRO A 133 -22.35 0.29 12.79
CA PRO A 133 -22.13 0.53 14.21
C PRO A 133 -21.35 -0.62 14.86
N TYR A 134 -20.66 -0.35 15.98
CA TYR A 134 -19.97 -1.40 16.74
C TYR A 134 -20.92 -2.54 17.14
N GLY A 135 -20.53 -3.77 16.82
CA GLY A 135 -21.37 -4.98 17.04
C GLY A 135 -22.60 -5.09 16.13
N GLY A 136 -22.82 -4.13 15.22
CA GLY A 136 -23.93 -4.10 14.27
C GLY A 136 -23.61 -4.69 12.90
N SER A 137 -24.45 -4.32 11.94
CA SER A 137 -24.35 -4.64 10.50
C SER A 137 -24.39 -3.36 9.68
N PHE A 138 -24.00 -3.47 8.40
CA PHE A 138 -24.25 -2.46 7.39
C PHE A 138 -25.76 -2.31 7.10
N SER A 139 -26.14 -1.15 6.57
CA SER A 139 -27.51 -0.78 6.22
C SER A 139 -27.95 -1.43 4.91
N PRO A 140 -29.24 -1.79 4.74
CA PRO A 140 -29.79 -2.10 3.41
C PRO A 140 -30.05 -0.83 2.57
N ASN A 141 -29.84 0.36 3.13
CA ASN A 141 -29.99 1.65 2.45
C ASN A 141 -28.67 2.43 2.53
N ASP A 142 -27.97 2.50 1.39
CA ASP A 142 -26.71 3.25 1.28
C ASP A 142 -26.95 4.77 1.38
N ILE A 143 -25.98 5.47 1.95
CA ILE A 143 -25.97 6.92 2.10
C ILE A 143 -25.36 7.54 0.85
N ARG A 144 -26.13 8.39 0.15
CA ARG A 144 -25.65 9.13 -1.03
C ARG A 144 -25.03 10.46 -0.60
N LEU A 145 -23.70 10.56 -0.58
CA LEU A 145 -22.97 11.77 -0.17
C LEU A 145 -23.06 12.86 -1.23
N THR A 146 -22.86 12.55 -2.52
CA THR A 146 -22.99 13.52 -3.61
C THR A 146 -24.28 13.27 -4.42
N GLN A 147 -25.03 14.35 -4.66
CA GLN A 147 -26.34 14.35 -5.31
C GLN A 147 -26.36 15.38 -6.44
N THR A 148 -25.42 15.23 -7.35
CA THR A 148 -25.25 16.15 -8.47
C THR A 148 -25.96 15.65 -9.72
N SER A 149 -26.17 16.57 -10.66
CA SER A 149 -26.69 16.28 -11.99
C SER A 149 -26.48 17.49 -12.91
N LYS A 150 -25.35 17.50 -13.63
CA LYS A 150 -25.06 18.46 -14.71
C LYS A 150 -25.38 17.85 -16.07
N ALA A 151 -25.65 18.73 -17.03
CA ALA A 151 -25.87 18.36 -18.42
C ALA A 151 -24.57 17.99 -19.16
N ASN A 152 -23.40 18.24 -18.56
CA ASN A 152 -22.12 17.78 -19.10
C ASN A 152 -21.93 16.28 -18.76
N PRO A 153 -21.17 15.51 -19.57
CA PRO A 153 -20.91 14.09 -19.28
C PRO A 153 -19.90 13.88 -18.13
N GLY A 154 -19.49 14.96 -17.47
CA GLY A 154 -18.40 15.02 -16.51
C GLY A 154 -18.80 15.02 -15.04
N ASP A 155 -20.08 15.11 -14.69
CA ASP A 155 -20.49 15.06 -13.27
C ASP A 155 -20.16 13.68 -12.69
N ASN A 156 -19.03 13.51 -12.00
CA ASN A 156 -18.46 12.19 -11.70
C ASN A 156 -17.44 12.25 -10.57
N GLY A 157 -17.86 11.90 -9.36
CA GLY A 157 -16.97 11.73 -8.21
C GLY A 157 -16.20 10.41 -8.30
N TYR A 158 -14.87 10.46 -8.14
CA TYR A 158 -13.98 9.31 -8.30
C TYR A 158 -13.03 9.11 -7.11
N VAL A 159 -12.79 7.82 -6.79
CA VAL A 159 -11.79 7.33 -5.82
C VAL A 159 -11.80 8.12 -4.49
N PRO A 160 -12.89 8.02 -3.72
CA PRO A 160 -12.97 8.69 -2.42
C PRO A 160 -12.04 8.06 -1.39
N LYS A 161 -11.50 8.90 -0.51
CA LYS A 161 -10.79 8.54 0.72
C LYS A 161 -11.59 9.00 1.91
N VAL A 162 -11.50 8.27 3.02
CA VAL A 162 -12.03 8.72 4.31
C VAL A 162 -11.01 8.50 5.42
N ILE A 163 -10.92 9.47 6.32
CA ILE A 163 -10.20 9.39 7.59
C ILE A 163 -11.13 9.75 8.75
N SER A 164 -10.76 9.32 9.96
CA SER A 164 -11.33 9.82 11.22
C SER A 164 -10.40 10.90 11.77
N ASP A 165 -10.96 12.07 12.04
CA ASP A 165 -10.22 13.21 12.57
C ASP A 165 -10.08 13.11 14.11
N PRO A 166 -9.14 13.83 14.75
CA PRO A 166 -8.85 13.66 16.19
C PRO A 166 -9.99 14.01 17.14
N ASP A 167 -10.94 14.84 16.69
CA ASP A 167 -12.16 15.21 17.41
C ASP A 167 -13.29 14.17 17.26
N GLY A 168 -13.17 13.26 16.29
CA GLY A 168 -14.12 12.20 16.00
C GLY A 168 -15.00 12.45 14.77
N ASP A 169 -14.83 13.59 14.08
CA ASP A 169 -15.44 13.84 12.77
C ASP A 169 -14.84 12.86 11.72
N LEU A 170 -15.54 12.71 10.60
CA LEU A 170 -15.04 12.02 9.42
C LEU A 170 -14.76 13.02 8.30
N THR A 171 -13.56 12.96 7.73
CA THR A 171 -13.22 13.71 6.52
C THR A 171 -13.12 12.80 5.31
N VAL A 172 -13.92 13.12 4.29
CA VAL A 172 -13.92 12.48 2.97
C VAL A 172 -13.30 13.42 1.93
N VAL A 173 -12.37 12.92 1.12
CA VAL A 173 -11.85 13.64 -0.06
C VAL A 173 -11.99 12.80 -1.34
N TRP A 174 -12.19 13.44 -2.48
CA TRP A 174 -12.30 12.80 -3.79
C TRP A 174 -11.91 13.77 -4.89
N TYR A 175 -11.85 13.30 -6.14
CA TYR A 175 -11.76 14.17 -7.31
C TYR A 175 -13.02 14.07 -8.17
N ASP A 176 -13.44 15.18 -8.78
CA ASP A 176 -14.67 15.26 -9.56
C ASP A 176 -14.51 16.16 -10.79
N TYR A 177 -15.19 15.80 -11.88
CA TYR A 177 -15.22 16.54 -13.16
C TYR A 177 -16.48 17.41 -13.31
N HIS A 178 -17.29 17.57 -12.26
CA HIS A 178 -18.52 18.39 -12.19
C HIS A 178 -18.45 19.74 -12.93
N PHE A 179 -17.40 20.52 -12.68
CA PHE A 179 -17.24 21.86 -13.26
C PHE A 179 -16.64 21.85 -14.68
N ASN A 180 -15.96 20.77 -15.08
CA ASN A 180 -15.33 20.63 -16.39
C ASN A 180 -15.11 19.14 -16.72
N SER A 181 -15.72 18.66 -17.81
CA SER A 181 -15.71 17.23 -18.18
C SER A 181 -14.34 16.65 -18.50
N ASP A 182 -13.34 17.49 -18.78
CA ASP A 182 -11.99 17.06 -19.16
C ASP A 182 -10.98 17.31 -18.02
N ILE A 183 -11.37 18.09 -17.01
CA ILE A 183 -10.48 18.61 -15.96
C ILE A 183 -11.14 18.47 -14.60
N SER A 184 -10.67 17.51 -13.80
CA SER A 184 -11.12 17.34 -12.43
C SER A 184 -10.47 18.32 -11.44
N ASP A 185 -11.23 18.59 -10.40
CA ASP A 185 -10.84 19.30 -9.20
C ASP A 185 -10.92 18.35 -7.99
N LEU A 186 -10.28 18.71 -6.87
CA LEU A 186 -10.39 18.02 -5.61
C LEU A 186 -11.49 18.62 -4.72
N PHE A 187 -12.10 17.76 -3.92
CA PHE A 187 -13.22 18.08 -3.05
C PHE A 187 -13.01 17.51 -1.64
N ARG A 188 -13.62 18.17 -0.64
CA ARG A 188 -13.61 17.76 0.77
C ARG A 188 -15.00 17.90 1.40
N LEU A 189 -15.37 16.90 2.20
CA LEU A 189 -16.49 16.95 3.14
C LEU A 189 -15.96 16.54 4.52
N THR A 190 -16.28 17.30 5.56
CA THR A 190 -16.03 16.92 6.97
C THR A 190 -17.36 16.97 7.72
N PHE A 191 -17.64 15.97 8.55
CA PHE A 191 -18.89 15.86 9.31
C PHE A 191 -18.78 14.97 10.54
N ASP A 192 -19.52 15.31 11.59
CA ASP A 192 -19.78 14.46 12.75
C ASP A 192 -20.59 13.21 12.33
N PRO A 193 -20.06 11.98 12.46
CA PRO A 193 -20.76 10.76 12.09
C PRO A 193 -21.93 10.39 13.04
N SER A 194 -22.06 11.07 14.18
CA SER A 194 -23.22 10.95 15.09
C SER A 194 -24.38 11.89 14.72
N ALA A 195 -24.12 12.88 13.86
CA ALA A 195 -25.11 13.78 13.29
C ALA A 195 -25.74 13.21 12.00
N SER A 196 -26.65 13.98 11.38
CA SER A 196 -27.17 13.64 10.05
C SER A 196 -26.09 13.83 8.98
N ILE A 197 -25.68 12.75 8.34
CA ILE A 197 -24.66 12.76 7.29
C ILE A 197 -25.11 13.66 6.11
N PRO A 198 -24.31 14.64 5.67
CA PRO A 198 -24.73 15.58 4.65
C PRO A 198 -25.00 14.95 3.27
N ALA A 199 -26.05 15.43 2.61
CA ALA A 199 -26.32 15.19 1.19
C ALA A 199 -25.90 16.42 0.38
N ILE A 200 -24.81 16.33 -0.35
CA ILE A 200 -24.25 17.44 -1.12
C ILE A 200 -24.99 17.60 -2.45
N THR A 201 -25.78 18.66 -2.58
CA THR A 201 -26.42 19.07 -3.85
C THR A 201 -25.67 20.18 -4.58
N ASP A 202 -24.79 20.91 -3.88
CA ASP A 202 -23.94 21.96 -4.44
C ASP A 202 -22.47 21.70 -4.10
N LEU A 203 -21.71 21.21 -5.08
CA LEU A 203 -20.28 20.92 -4.93
C LEU A 203 -19.41 22.19 -4.79
N SER A 204 -19.92 23.39 -5.06
CA SER A 204 -19.10 24.62 -4.97
C SER A 204 -18.60 24.92 -3.56
N LEU A 205 -19.35 24.52 -2.54
CA LEU A 205 -18.98 24.67 -1.12
C LEU A 205 -17.93 23.63 -0.65
N HIS A 206 -17.73 22.57 -1.44
CA HIS A 206 -16.85 21.45 -1.11
C HIS A 206 -15.58 21.40 -1.97
N ARG A 207 -15.50 22.24 -3.01
CA ARG A 207 -14.35 22.32 -3.92
C ARG A 207 -13.16 22.97 -3.20
N ILE A 208 -12.06 22.23 -3.07
CA ILE A 208 -10.82 22.72 -2.43
C ILE A 208 -9.76 23.19 -3.44
N THR A 209 -9.81 22.73 -4.70
CA THR A 209 -8.91 23.21 -5.77
C THR A 209 -9.71 23.72 -6.96
N ASP A 210 -9.17 24.69 -7.69
CA ASP A 210 -9.76 25.20 -8.92
C ASP A 210 -8.72 25.46 -10.03
N LEU A 211 -9.17 26.01 -11.16
CA LEU A 211 -8.29 26.39 -12.28
C LEU A 211 -7.21 27.40 -11.87
N ALA A 212 -7.50 28.33 -10.95
CA ALA A 212 -6.54 29.32 -10.48
C ALA A 212 -5.44 28.66 -9.63
N SER A 213 -5.81 27.74 -8.73
CA SER A 213 -4.88 26.93 -7.94
C SER A 213 -3.99 26.02 -8.80
N ARG A 214 -4.49 25.59 -9.98
CA ARG A 214 -3.76 24.73 -10.91
C ARG A 214 -2.85 25.45 -11.90
N GLY A 215 -3.07 26.73 -12.20
CA GLY A 215 -2.24 27.45 -13.18
C GLY A 215 -2.15 26.78 -14.55
N ASN A 216 -3.27 26.23 -15.06
CA ASN A 216 -3.36 25.44 -16.31
C ASN A 216 -2.61 24.09 -16.33
N THR A 217 -2.25 23.53 -15.18
CA THR A 217 -1.72 22.15 -15.09
C THR A 217 -2.80 21.08 -15.40
N PRO A 218 -2.41 19.81 -15.66
CA PRO A 218 -3.33 18.69 -15.86
C PRO A 218 -4.36 18.50 -14.71
N PRO A 219 -5.44 17.72 -14.90
CA PRO A 219 -6.43 17.44 -13.85
C PRO A 219 -5.79 16.97 -12.54
N PHE A 220 -6.32 17.42 -11.40
CA PHE A 220 -5.95 16.88 -10.09
C PHE A 220 -6.80 15.65 -9.78
N THR A 221 -6.13 14.57 -9.39
CA THR A 221 -6.71 13.22 -9.32
C THR A 221 -6.11 12.41 -8.18
N VAL A 222 -6.82 11.34 -7.77
CA VAL A 222 -6.39 10.38 -6.74
C VAL A 222 -5.77 11.06 -5.51
N PRO A 223 -6.54 11.92 -4.80
CA PRO A 223 -6.07 12.54 -3.57
C PRO A 223 -5.92 11.48 -2.47
N ASP A 224 -4.99 11.73 -1.57
CA ASP A 224 -4.90 11.08 -0.27
C ASP A 224 -4.76 12.12 0.85
N ILE A 225 -5.14 11.75 2.07
CA ILE A 225 -5.29 12.68 3.20
C ILE A 225 -4.91 12.05 4.55
N ALA A 226 -4.28 12.87 5.40
CA ALA A 226 -4.03 12.57 6.80
C ALA A 226 -4.34 13.79 7.67
N ALA A 227 -4.71 13.57 8.94
CA ALA A 227 -4.93 14.62 9.93
C ALA A 227 -3.83 14.57 11.00
N ASP A 228 -3.24 15.71 11.35
CA ASP A 228 -2.37 15.81 12.53
C ASP A 228 -3.18 15.84 13.83
N SER A 229 -2.53 15.79 15.00
CA SER A 229 -3.19 15.78 16.31
C SER A 229 -3.99 17.05 16.64
N THR A 230 -3.86 18.10 15.83
CA THR A 230 -4.58 19.38 15.95
C THR A 230 -5.82 19.46 15.03
N GLY A 231 -6.03 18.47 14.17
CA GLY A 231 -7.07 18.51 13.13
C GLY A 231 -6.65 19.31 11.89
N HIS A 232 -5.34 19.49 11.66
CA HIS A 232 -4.81 20.03 10.42
C HIS A 232 -4.73 18.93 9.37
N HIS A 233 -5.28 19.16 8.17
CA HIS A 233 -5.27 18.15 7.12
C HIS A 233 -4.13 18.37 6.16
N HIS A 234 -3.37 17.31 5.93
CA HIS A 234 -2.30 17.23 4.95
C HIS A 234 -2.79 16.40 3.77
N LEU A 235 -2.64 16.91 2.55
CA LEU A 235 -3.13 16.26 1.34
C LEU A 235 -2.02 16.09 0.31
N VAL A 236 -2.02 14.95 -0.37
CA VAL A 236 -1.20 14.69 -1.58
C VAL A 236 -2.09 14.25 -2.73
N TRP A 237 -1.66 14.50 -3.97
CA TRP A 237 -2.41 14.07 -5.15
C TRP A 237 -1.55 14.05 -6.41
N ALA A 238 -2.05 13.34 -7.44
CA ALA A 238 -1.45 13.30 -8.77
C ALA A 238 -2.07 14.36 -9.68
N GLY A 239 -1.24 15.14 -10.38
CA GLY A 239 -1.68 16.06 -11.43
C GLY A 239 -1.50 15.49 -12.82
N GLY A 240 -2.50 14.72 -13.27
CA GLY A 240 -2.59 14.15 -14.60
C GLY A 240 -3.18 12.73 -14.61
N LEU A 241 -3.41 12.21 -15.81
CA LEU A 241 -3.83 10.82 -16.03
C LEU A 241 -2.68 10.06 -16.69
N GLY A 242 -2.26 8.94 -16.08
CA GLY A 242 -1.19 8.06 -16.55
C GLY A 242 0.11 8.15 -15.73
N SER A 243 1.19 7.64 -16.31
CA SER A 243 2.50 7.48 -15.69
C SER A 243 3.40 8.69 -15.83
N GLY A 244 4.22 8.99 -14.82
CA GLY A 244 5.17 10.11 -14.86
C GLY A 244 4.44 11.45 -14.74
N VAL A 245 3.42 11.50 -13.88
CA VAL A 245 2.67 12.71 -13.56
C VAL A 245 3.27 13.41 -12.34
N ASN A 246 2.85 14.65 -12.12
CA ASN A 246 3.38 15.47 -11.03
C ASN A 246 2.74 15.08 -9.69
N LEU A 247 3.56 15.03 -8.63
CA LEU A 247 3.12 14.89 -7.25
C LEU A 247 2.97 16.27 -6.60
N TYR A 248 1.79 16.54 -6.05
CA TYR A 248 1.46 17.79 -5.36
C TYR A 248 1.16 17.55 -3.89
N TYR A 249 1.26 18.62 -3.12
CA TYR A 249 0.94 18.69 -1.70
C TYR A 249 0.28 20.01 -1.33
N SER A 250 -0.62 20.00 -0.36
CA SER A 250 -1.02 21.19 0.37
C SER A 250 -1.64 20.82 1.73
N GLU A 251 -2.01 21.84 2.49
CA GLU A 251 -2.52 21.74 3.85
C GLU A 251 -3.87 22.48 3.96
N ILE A 252 -4.78 22.03 4.83
CA ILE A 252 -6.05 22.71 5.13
C ILE A 252 -6.26 22.74 6.64
N SER A 253 -6.29 23.93 7.24
CA SER A 253 -6.61 24.11 8.67
C SER A 253 -8.10 24.41 8.88
N ALA A 254 -8.61 24.17 10.08
CA ALA A 254 -9.97 24.59 10.44
C ALA A 254 -10.17 26.12 10.36
N ALA A 255 -9.08 26.91 10.38
CA ALA A 255 -9.11 28.37 10.36
C ALA A 255 -8.93 28.98 8.95
N SER A 256 -8.61 28.18 7.93
CA SER A 256 -8.27 28.66 6.58
C SER A 256 -8.77 27.73 5.48
N GLY A 257 -8.91 28.24 4.26
CA GLY A 257 -9.00 27.39 3.08
C GLY A 257 -7.69 26.63 2.80
N LEU A 258 -7.64 25.94 1.66
CA LEU A 258 -6.43 25.29 1.15
C LEU A 258 -5.25 26.28 1.13
N ALA A 259 -4.11 25.84 1.64
CA ALA A 259 -2.86 26.58 1.55
C ALA A 259 -2.35 26.67 0.10
N ALA A 260 -1.18 27.30 -0.10
CA ALA A 260 -0.53 27.29 -1.40
C ALA A 260 -0.21 25.85 -1.83
N VAL A 261 -0.52 25.51 -3.08
CA VAL A 261 -0.19 24.19 -3.64
C VAL A 261 1.32 24.10 -3.90
N THR A 262 1.94 23.08 -3.34
CA THR A 262 3.37 22.79 -3.51
C THR A 262 3.56 21.64 -4.49
N LEU A 263 4.43 21.80 -5.48
CA LEU A 263 4.90 20.70 -6.32
C LEU A 263 6.03 19.97 -5.57
N LEU A 264 5.79 18.73 -5.14
CA LEU A 264 6.81 17.92 -4.45
C LEU A 264 7.79 17.27 -5.44
N LYS A 265 7.26 16.68 -6.52
CA LYS A 265 8.06 16.00 -7.55
C LYS A 265 7.45 16.18 -8.93
N GLN A 266 8.26 16.66 -9.87
CA GLN A 266 7.89 16.66 -11.29
C GLN A 266 8.09 15.24 -11.87
N GLY A 267 7.08 14.73 -12.57
CA GLY A 267 7.14 13.46 -13.31
C GLY A 267 7.44 12.21 -12.47
N GLY A 268 7.16 12.25 -11.16
CA GLY A 268 7.45 11.14 -10.25
C GLY A 268 6.41 10.02 -10.32
N THR A 269 5.15 10.35 -9.99
CA THR A 269 4.09 9.38 -9.65
C THR A 269 3.27 8.90 -10.86
N ASP A 270 2.28 8.04 -10.63
CA ASP A 270 1.36 7.51 -11.64
C ASP A 270 -0.08 7.54 -11.12
N PHE A 271 -1.03 7.89 -11.98
CA PHE A 271 -2.46 7.78 -11.70
C PHE A 271 -2.94 6.34 -11.35
N PHE A 272 -2.23 5.33 -11.84
CA PHE A 272 -2.45 3.93 -11.48
C PHE A 272 -1.65 3.49 -10.25
N ASP A 273 -0.74 4.34 -9.76
CA ASP A 273 0.06 4.09 -8.59
C ASP A 273 0.24 5.35 -7.71
N PRO A 274 -0.83 5.73 -6.98
CA PRO A 274 -0.93 7.03 -6.34
C PRO A 274 0.05 7.21 -5.17
N PRO A 275 0.33 8.47 -4.78
CA PRO A 275 1.05 8.77 -3.55
C PRO A 275 0.17 8.48 -2.32
N HIS A 276 0.83 8.24 -1.18
CA HIS A 276 0.17 8.09 0.11
C HIS A 276 0.74 9.02 1.17
N ILE A 277 -0.10 9.39 2.13
CA ILE A 277 0.26 10.30 3.23
C ILE A 277 -0.28 9.79 4.57
N ASP A 278 0.54 9.87 5.61
CA ASP A 278 0.09 9.66 6.99
C ASP A 278 0.86 10.54 7.97
N THR A 279 0.27 10.74 9.15
CA THR A 279 0.82 11.54 10.25
C THR A 279 1.25 10.63 11.40
N ALA A 280 2.45 10.86 11.90
CA ALA A 280 2.94 10.18 13.09
C ALA A 280 2.31 10.77 14.37
N PRO A 281 2.36 10.06 15.52
CA PRO A 281 1.88 10.60 16.80
C PRO A 281 2.66 11.82 17.35
N ASP A 282 3.70 12.27 16.65
CA ASP A 282 4.46 13.50 16.92
C ASP A 282 4.21 14.59 15.85
N ASP A 283 3.12 14.46 15.10
CA ASP A 283 2.69 15.33 13.99
C ASP A 283 3.70 15.43 12.83
N THR A 284 4.68 14.52 12.76
CA THR A 284 5.48 14.33 11.54
C THR A 284 4.58 13.81 10.42
N CYS A 285 4.48 14.59 9.35
CA CYS A 285 3.91 14.17 8.07
C CYS A 285 4.91 13.33 7.27
N TRP A 286 4.46 12.18 6.77
CA TRP A 286 5.22 11.31 5.86
C TRP A 286 4.46 11.12 4.55
N VAL A 287 5.17 11.19 3.43
CA VAL A 287 4.60 10.92 2.09
C VAL A 287 5.42 9.85 1.39
N VAL A 288 4.79 8.78 0.94
CA VAL A 288 5.42 7.74 0.11
C VAL A 288 4.85 7.79 -1.31
N TYR A 289 5.70 7.59 -2.31
CA TYR A 289 5.28 7.52 -3.72
C TYR A 289 6.25 6.67 -4.55
N SER A 290 5.78 6.10 -5.66
CA SER A 290 6.63 5.46 -6.67
C SER A 290 7.19 6.52 -7.62
N ASP A 291 8.50 6.52 -7.86
CA ASP A 291 9.19 7.48 -8.72
C ASP A 291 9.62 6.87 -10.06
N LYS A 292 9.14 7.46 -11.17
CA LYS A 292 9.42 7.03 -12.55
C LYS A 292 10.50 7.84 -13.24
N SER A 293 11.09 8.83 -12.58
CA SER A 293 12.02 9.76 -13.24
C SER A 293 13.32 9.10 -13.75
N ASN A 294 13.66 7.91 -13.24
CA ASN A 294 14.78 7.08 -13.71
C ASN A 294 14.42 6.18 -14.93
N GLY A 295 13.15 6.09 -15.31
CA GLY A 295 12.66 5.68 -16.64
C GLY A 295 12.26 4.22 -16.83
N VAL A 296 12.86 3.24 -16.16
CA VAL A 296 12.52 1.80 -16.33
C VAL A 296 12.05 1.11 -15.06
N ASP A 297 12.61 1.49 -13.92
CA ASP A 297 12.20 1.00 -12.61
C ASP A 297 11.39 2.08 -11.88
N GLU A 298 10.51 1.59 -11.01
CA GLU A 298 9.65 2.42 -10.16
C GLU A 298 10.22 2.27 -8.75
N ASP A 299 11.00 3.27 -8.35
CA ASP A 299 11.69 3.30 -7.07
C ASP A 299 10.72 3.82 -6.00
N LEU A 300 10.69 3.20 -4.82
CA LEU A 300 9.85 3.70 -3.73
C LEU A 300 10.56 4.82 -2.99
N VAL A 301 9.93 5.98 -2.89
CA VAL A 301 10.52 7.19 -2.31
C VAL A 301 9.69 7.69 -1.14
N LEU A 302 10.36 8.10 -0.07
CA LEU A 302 9.77 8.65 1.15
C LEU A 302 10.21 10.10 1.36
N LEU A 303 9.25 10.96 1.70
CA LEU A 303 9.43 12.33 2.13
C LEU A 303 8.98 12.48 3.59
N LYS A 304 9.65 13.37 4.34
CA LYS A 304 9.34 13.71 5.73
C LYS A 304 9.18 15.23 5.89
N LYS A 305 8.17 15.69 6.63
CA LYS A 305 8.01 17.07 7.07
C LYS A 305 7.57 17.10 8.54
N THR A 306 8.23 17.86 9.39
CA THR A 306 7.73 18.13 10.76
C THR A 306 6.86 19.39 10.80
N ASP A 307 6.17 19.61 11.91
CA ASP A 307 5.41 20.83 12.22
C ASP A 307 6.29 22.10 12.18
N GLN A 308 7.57 21.98 12.55
CA GLN A 308 8.56 23.07 12.53
C GLN A 308 9.17 23.33 11.14
N ASP A 309 8.99 22.42 10.17
CA ASP A 309 9.59 22.55 8.84
C ASP A 309 8.68 23.32 7.87
N THR A 310 9.25 24.26 7.12
CA THR A 310 8.53 24.99 6.05
C THR A 310 8.46 24.23 4.72
N ALA A 311 9.13 23.08 4.61
CA ALA A 311 9.18 22.23 3.43
C ALA A 311 9.48 20.78 3.81
N PHE A 312 9.24 19.84 2.90
CA PHE A 312 9.71 18.46 3.09
C PHE A 312 11.25 18.40 3.04
N ALA A 313 11.81 17.50 3.85
CA ALA A 313 13.21 17.13 3.80
C ALA A 313 13.57 16.45 2.46
N THR A 314 14.87 16.31 2.18
CA THR A 314 15.37 15.55 1.04
C THR A 314 14.75 14.16 0.99
N ALA A 315 14.28 13.77 -0.20
CA ALA A 315 13.76 12.45 -0.50
C ALA A 315 14.72 11.31 -0.09
N LEU A 316 14.14 10.23 0.42
CA LEU A 316 14.82 9.00 0.77
C LEU A 316 14.30 7.86 -0.11
N ASP A 317 15.18 7.25 -0.90
CA ASP A 317 14.87 6.04 -1.65
C ASP A 317 14.78 4.85 -0.67
N LEU A 318 13.58 4.29 -0.53
CA LEU A 318 13.30 3.10 0.28
C LEU A 318 13.71 1.82 -0.42
N ALA A 319 13.67 1.82 -1.75
CA ALA A 319 14.22 0.76 -2.57
C ALA A 319 14.59 1.26 -3.97
N ASP A 320 15.90 1.19 -4.25
CA ASP A 320 16.54 1.25 -5.57
C ASP A 320 17.27 -0.10 -5.73
N ASP A 321 16.55 -1.11 -6.21
CA ASP A 321 17.08 -2.47 -6.43
C ASP A 321 17.04 -2.92 -7.90
N GLY A 322 16.71 -2.00 -8.81
CA GLY A 322 16.53 -2.28 -10.24
C GLY A 322 15.38 -3.26 -10.51
N LEU A 323 14.38 -3.30 -9.62
CA LEU A 323 13.13 -3.99 -9.82
C LEU A 323 11.98 -3.00 -9.72
N ARG A 324 11.12 -2.99 -10.72
CA ARG A 324 9.88 -2.22 -10.72
C ARG A 324 8.96 -2.57 -9.54
N GLN A 325 8.72 -1.57 -8.68
CA GLN A 325 7.87 -1.65 -7.49
C GLN A 325 6.59 -0.83 -7.71
N TYR A 326 5.45 -1.32 -7.22
CA TYR A 326 4.19 -0.60 -7.30
C TYR A 326 3.41 -0.70 -6.01
N HIS A 327 2.42 0.15 -5.86
CA HIS A 327 1.47 0.21 -4.76
C HIS A 327 2.25 0.45 -3.47
N PRO A 328 2.91 1.62 -3.36
CA PRO A 328 3.42 2.07 -2.09
C PRO A 328 2.27 2.08 -1.09
N ASP A 329 2.59 1.85 0.16
CA ASP A 329 1.67 2.07 1.26
C ASP A 329 2.53 2.35 2.48
N LEU A 330 2.05 3.18 3.39
CA LEU A 330 2.71 3.40 4.67
C LEU A 330 1.65 3.33 5.78
N ALA A 331 2.03 2.69 6.88
CA ALA A 331 1.35 2.86 8.14
C ALA A 331 2.36 3.41 9.14
N ILE A 332 1.89 4.02 10.23
CA ILE A 332 2.77 4.52 11.29
C ILE A 332 2.32 3.94 12.62
N ASP A 333 3.24 3.34 13.36
CA ASP A 333 2.92 2.77 14.67
C ASP A 333 2.97 3.82 15.79
N SER A 334 2.46 3.46 16.97
CA SER A 334 2.44 4.35 18.14
C SER A 334 3.82 4.77 18.68
N GLY A 335 4.91 4.23 18.12
CA GLY A 335 6.29 4.60 18.40
C GLY A 335 6.95 5.43 17.28
N GLY A 336 6.22 5.78 16.23
CA GLY A 336 6.74 6.50 15.06
C GLY A 336 7.55 5.64 14.10
N LEU A 337 7.48 4.30 14.20
CA LEU A 337 8.02 3.43 13.15
C LEU A 337 7.10 3.50 11.94
N VAL A 338 7.69 3.66 10.75
CA VAL A 338 6.99 3.71 9.47
C VAL A 338 7.23 2.38 8.73
N PRO A 339 6.41 1.32 8.95
CA PRO A 339 6.33 0.22 8.02
C PRO A 339 5.85 0.70 6.65
N TRP A 340 6.57 0.31 5.59
CA TRP A 340 6.15 0.54 4.20
C TRP A 340 5.88 -0.79 3.48
N SER A 341 5.07 -0.71 2.44
CA SER A 341 4.74 -1.82 1.56
C SER A 341 5.05 -1.48 0.10
N GLY A 342 5.31 -2.52 -0.68
CA GLY A 342 5.53 -2.43 -2.12
C GLY A 342 5.32 -3.79 -2.78
N SER A 343 4.80 -3.79 -4.00
CA SER A 343 4.58 -4.97 -4.81
C SER A 343 5.62 -5.06 -5.92
N MET A 344 6.48 -6.06 -5.84
CA MET A 344 7.46 -6.37 -6.88
C MET A 344 6.77 -7.13 -8.02
N SER A 345 7.08 -6.78 -9.27
CA SER A 345 6.56 -7.49 -10.47
C SER A 345 6.91 -8.99 -10.54
N LEU A 346 7.81 -9.47 -9.67
CA LEU A 346 8.14 -10.88 -9.46
C LEU A 346 7.90 -11.33 -8.00
N ARG A 347 6.63 -11.65 -7.71
CA ARG A 347 6.13 -12.41 -6.54
C ARG A 347 6.21 -11.70 -5.18
N GLY A 348 5.10 -11.04 -4.84
CA GLY A 348 4.59 -10.95 -3.46
C GLY A 348 4.49 -9.53 -2.92
N ILE A 349 3.40 -9.28 -2.19
CA ILE A 349 3.24 -8.11 -1.34
C ILE A 349 4.11 -8.34 -0.09
N ARG A 350 4.95 -7.38 0.26
CA ARG A 350 5.63 -7.32 1.56
C ARG A 350 4.95 -6.26 2.42
N SER A 351 4.09 -6.68 3.34
CA SER A 351 3.56 -5.82 4.39
C SER A 351 4.25 -6.15 5.70
N CYS A 352 4.49 -5.14 6.54
CA CYS A 352 5.04 -5.29 7.88
C CYS A 352 4.03 -4.82 8.93
N MET A 353 3.29 -5.77 9.51
CA MET A 353 2.50 -5.55 10.73
C MET A 353 3.18 -6.27 11.92
N PRO A 354 3.43 -5.58 13.04
CA PRO A 354 3.89 -6.24 14.27
C PRO A 354 2.73 -6.96 14.96
N ASP A 355 2.96 -8.20 15.38
CA ASP A 355 1.95 -9.03 16.06
C ASP A 355 1.77 -8.58 17.54
N THR A 356 0.57 -8.11 17.87
CA THR A 356 0.03 -7.74 19.20
C THR A 356 0.67 -6.58 20.02
N ILE A 357 -0.18 -5.59 20.30
CA ILE A 357 -0.06 -4.69 21.45
C ILE A 357 -0.51 -5.42 22.72
N HIS A 358 0.34 -5.51 23.74
CA HIS A 358 -0.07 -5.80 25.13
C HIS A 358 0.33 -4.65 26.06
N ARG A 359 -0.64 -4.06 26.76
CA ARG A 359 -0.43 -2.94 27.69
C ARG A 359 -0.86 -3.29 29.12
N GLN A 360 -0.13 -2.70 30.08
CA GLN A 360 -0.38 -2.61 31.54
C GLN A 360 -0.03 -3.83 32.42
N ALA A 361 0.36 -3.68 33.70
CA ALA A 361 1.07 -2.60 34.41
C ALA A 361 1.52 -3.05 35.83
N ARG A 362 2.67 -2.52 36.31
CA ARG A 362 3.06 -2.15 37.71
C ARG A 362 2.34 -2.86 38.89
N SER A 363 2.99 -3.44 39.91
CA SER A 363 4.07 -2.92 40.79
C SER A 363 4.48 -4.01 41.84
N ARG A 364 5.26 -3.84 42.94
CA ARG A 364 5.92 -2.70 43.64
C ARG A 364 7.08 -3.23 44.54
N LYS A 365 8.11 -2.40 44.78
CA LYS A 365 9.08 -2.35 45.92
C LYS A 365 9.26 -3.57 46.88
N SER A 366 10.51 -3.99 47.09
CA SER A 366 11.23 -3.70 48.36
C SER A 366 12.75 -3.87 48.25
N THR A 367 13.48 -3.18 49.12
CA THR A 367 14.95 -3.06 49.22
C THR A 367 15.63 -4.20 49.99
N LEU A 368 16.87 -4.54 49.62
CA LEU A 368 17.94 -4.79 50.59
C LEU A 368 19.33 -4.62 49.95
N SER A 369 20.30 -4.19 50.77
CA SER A 369 21.68 -3.87 50.38
C SER A 369 22.65 -5.01 50.70
N GLN A 370 23.81 -5.10 50.01
CA GLN A 370 25.13 -5.22 50.68
C GLN A 370 26.37 -5.14 49.74
N THR A 371 27.20 -4.12 50.03
CA THR A 371 28.68 -4.13 50.14
C THR A 371 29.67 -4.83 49.17
N ARG A 372 30.69 -4.02 48.82
CA ARG A 372 32.15 -4.27 48.64
C ARG A 372 32.75 -4.54 47.24
N ARG A 373 33.94 -3.93 47.07
CA ARG A 373 34.89 -3.87 45.92
C ARG A 373 36.06 -4.88 46.14
N PRO A 374 37.18 -4.85 45.37
CA PRO A 374 37.40 -4.88 43.90
C PRO A 374 38.45 -5.97 43.49
N THR A 375 38.83 -6.06 42.20
CA THR A 375 40.22 -6.04 41.64
C THR A 375 40.33 -6.78 40.30
N GLY A 376 41.34 -6.44 39.48
CA GLY A 376 41.96 -7.37 38.52
C GLY A 376 41.91 -6.99 37.03
N CYS A 377 43.05 -6.59 36.47
CA CYS A 377 43.26 -6.43 35.02
C CYS A 377 43.58 -7.79 34.35
N VAL A 378 43.61 -7.79 32.99
CA VAL A 378 44.64 -8.39 32.09
C VAL A 378 44.01 -8.96 30.80
N LEU A 379 44.26 -8.25 29.68
CA LEU A 379 44.38 -8.78 28.31
C LEU A 379 45.83 -9.34 28.13
N PRO A 380 46.19 -10.16 27.12
CA PRO A 380 45.60 -10.22 25.77
C PRO A 380 45.58 -11.61 25.07
N SER A 381 45.05 -11.68 23.84
CA SER A 381 45.80 -12.03 22.60
C SER A 381 44.90 -12.49 21.45
N ARG A 382 45.20 -12.01 20.23
CA ARG A 382 44.82 -12.66 18.96
C ARG A 382 45.96 -13.58 18.52
N PRO A 383 45.71 -14.47 17.55
CA PRO A 383 46.44 -14.28 16.30
C PRO A 383 45.54 -14.32 15.05
N MET A 384 45.99 -13.63 13.99
CA MET A 384 45.51 -13.84 12.62
C MET A 384 46.06 -15.16 12.08
N HIS A 385 45.37 -15.80 11.12
CA HIS A 385 46.04 -16.37 9.96
C HIS A 385 45.12 -16.38 8.72
N SER A 386 45.73 -16.06 7.57
CA SER A 386 45.13 -16.07 6.24
C SER A 386 45.27 -17.46 5.60
N GLY A 387 44.37 -17.81 4.67
CA GLY A 387 44.45 -19.06 3.91
C GLY A 387 43.53 -19.06 2.69
N ILE A 388 44.12 -19.24 1.50
CA ILE A 388 43.42 -19.23 0.21
C ILE A 388 43.09 -20.66 -0.25
N CYS A 389 41.86 -20.84 -0.71
CA CYS A 389 41.34 -21.79 -1.72
C CYS A 389 42.03 -23.17 -1.92
N MET A 390 41.23 -24.25 -1.82
CA MET A 390 41.31 -25.35 -2.79
C MET A 390 39.96 -26.07 -2.96
N LEU A 391 39.51 -26.20 -4.22
CA LEU A 391 38.40 -27.07 -4.61
C LEU A 391 38.86 -28.52 -4.65
N SER A 392 38.06 -29.44 -4.08
CA SER A 392 38.22 -30.88 -4.28
C SER A 392 36.85 -31.53 -4.46
N GLY A 393 36.56 -31.98 -5.67
CA GLY A 393 35.31 -32.64 -6.00
C GLY A 393 35.38 -34.15 -5.73
N LYS A 394 34.42 -34.69 -4.98
CA LYS A 394 34.09 -36.13 -4.99
C LYS A 394 32.58 -36.32 -5.14
N ARG A 395 32.18 -37.03 -6.20
CA ARG A 395 30.82 -37.56 -6.35
C ARG A 395 30.67 -38.79 -5.45
N ILE A 396 29.58 -38.87 -4.70
CA ILE A 396 29.08 -40.12 -4.11
C ILE A 396 27.64 -40.29 -4.55
N TYR A 397 27.38 -41.33 -5.34
CA TYR A 397 26.01 -41.81 -5.59
C TYR A 397 25.55 -42.62 -4.38
N ARG A 398 24.33 -42.36 -3.89
CA ARG A 398 23.62 -43.29 -2.99
C ARG A 398 22.20 -43.49 -3.50
N HIS A 399 21.90 -44.72 -3.91
CA HIS A 399 20.52 -45.13 -4.17
C HIS A 399 19.74 -45.20 -2.86
N LEU A 400 18.53 -44.64 -2.85
CA LEU A 400 17.48 -45.03 -1.92
C LEU A 400 16.34 -45.63 -2.71
N ARG A 401 16.01 -46.88 -2.38
CA ARG A 401 14.95 -47.67 -3.01
C ARG A 401 13.73 -47.59 -2.09
N ALA A 402 12.66 -46.92 -2.53
CA ALA A 402 11.40 -46.88 -1.79
C ALA A 402 10.41 -47.89 -2.40
N THR A 403 9.87 -48.77 -1.56
CA THR A 403 8.83 -49.74 -1.93
C THR A 403 7.44 -49.10 -1.98
N SER A 404 6.55 -49.71 -2.78
CA SER A 404 5.23 -49.21 -3.18
C SER A 404 4.22 -48.98 -2.04
N GLY A 405 3.44 -47.89 -2.13
CA GLY A 405 2.19 -47.73 -1.36
C GLY A 405 1.60 -46.31 -1.35
N LEU A 406 0.67 -46.04 -2.27
CA LEU A 406 -0.22 -44.85 -2.35
C LEU A 406 0.44 -43.46 -2.62
N PRO A 407 -0.27 -42.52 -3.27
CA PRO A 407 0.32 -41.26 -3.72
C PRO A 407 0.37 -40.20 -2.61
N ARG A 408 1.56 -39.96 -2.07
CA ARG A 408 1.88 -38.69 -1.40
C ARG A 408 2.70 -37.82 -2.34
N GLN A 409 2.36 -36.54 -2.46
CA GLN A 409 3.20 -35.58 -3.17
C GLN A 409 4.56 -35.49 -2.49
N GLY A 410 5.63 -35.75 -3.24
CA GLY A 410 7.01 -35.65 -2.74
C GLY A 410 7.49 -34.20 -2.64
N PRO A 411 8.55 -33.91 -1.86
CA PRO A 411 9.10 -32.57 -1.72
C PRO A 411 9.72 -32.08 -3.04
N ALA A 412 9.45 -30.83 -3.40
CA ALA A 412 10.08 -30.19 -4.56
C ALA A 412 11.57 -29.94 -4.30
N ILE A 413 12.43 -30.40 -5.21
CA ILE A 413 13.87 -30.14 -5.17
C ILE A 413 14.14 -28.82 -5.90
N LEU A 414 14.58 -27.80 -5.16
CA LEU A 414 15.00 -26.53 -5.74
C LEU A 414 16.44 -26.63 -6.25
N LEU A 415 16.65 -26.45 -7.56
CA LEU A 415 17.97 -26.30 -8.16
C LEU A 415 18.23 -24.82 -8.44
N ARG A 416 19.38 -24.31 -7.99
CA ARG A 416 19.83 -22.93 -8.22
C ARG A 416 21.03 -22.96 -9.18
N SER A 417 21.03 -22.11 -10.19
CA SER A 417 22.18 -21.89 -11.08
C SER A 417 22.79 -20.51 -10.80
N ASP A 418 24.11 -20.45 -10.70
CA ASP A 418 24.84 -19.19 -10.55
C ASP A 418 24.84 -18.37 -11.85
N PRO A 419 25.00 -17.03 -11.79
CA PRO A 419 24.98 -16.17 -12.97
C PRO A 419 26.00 -16.61 -14.04
N GLY A 420 25.52 -16.82 -15.26
CA GLY A 420 26.34 -17.26 -16.42
C GLY A 420 26.14 -18.71 -16.85
N TRP A 421 25.36 -19.50 -16.11
CA TRP A 421 24.94 -20.85 -16.49
C TRP A 421 23.44 -20.90 -16.81
N THR A 422 23.06 -21.71 -17.79
CA THR A 422 21.66 -22.10 -18.07
C THR A 422 21.48 -23.60 -17.87
N ILE A 423 20.30 -23.98 -17.38
CA ILE A 423 19.88 -25.37 -17.22
C ILE A 423 18.90 -25.71 -18.35
N ASP A 424 19.31 -26.57 -19.27
CA ASP A 424 18.41 -27.17 -20.25
C ASP A 424 17.76 -28.42 -19.65
N LEU A 425 16.42 -28.44 -19.60
CA LEU A 425 15.63 -29.59 -19.18
C LEU A 425 15.00 -30.26 -20.41
N THR A 426 15.56 -31.40 -20.82
CA THR A 426 14.95 -32.23 -21.90
C THR A 426 14.05 -33.31 -21.30
N PRO A 427 12.83 -33.51 -21.83
CA PRO A 427 12.02 -34.69 -21.47
C PRO A 427 12.76 -35.96 -21.90
N ASN A 428 12.92 -36.92 -20.98
CA ASN A 428 13.22 -38.27 -21.39
C ASN A 428 11.97 -38.84 -22.06
N GLY A 429 12.09 -39.40 -23.26
CA GLY A 429 10.98 -39.72 -24.17
C GLY A 429 10.04 -40.87 -23.75
N PHE A 430 9.78 -41.06 -22.46
CA PHE A 430 8.85 -42.04 -21.92
C PHE A 430 7.85 -41.37 -20.94
N PRO A 431 6.53 -41.57 -21.11
CA PRO A 431 5.54 -40.99 -20.21
C PRO A 431 5.75 -41.43 -18.77
N GLY A 432 5.82 -40.48 -17.84
CA GLY A 432 5.90 -40.75 -16.40
C GLY A 432 7.31 -40.86 -15.80
N THR A 433 8.40 -40.64 -16.57
CA THR A 433 9.77 -40.56 -16.01
C THR A 433 10.37 -39.16 -16.19
N GLY A 434 11.04 -38.66 -15.14
CA GLY A 434 11.43 -37.25 -15.03
C GLY A 434 12.48 -36.76 -16.03
N PHE A 435 12.67 -35.44 -16.05
CA PHE A 435 13.57 -34.71 -16.95
C PHE A 435 15.05 -35.02 -16.73
N LEU A 436 15.84 -34.91 -17.80
CA LEU A 436 17.30 -34.96 -17.73
C LEU A 436 17.83 -33.51 -17.83
N ALA A 437 18.52 -33.07 -16.77
CA ALA A 437 19.06 -31.71 -16.68
C ALA A 437 20.51 -31.66 -17.19
N LYS A 438 20.80 -30.73 -18.10
CA LYS A 438 22.17 -30.39 -18.52
C LYS A 438 22.48 -28.93 -18.20
N LEU A 439 23.63 -28.69 -17.58
CA LEU A 439 24.17 -27.36 -17.32
C LEU A 439 25.07 -26.91 -18.49
N LYS A 440 24.89 -25.68 -18.95
CA LYS A 440 25.63 -25.08 -20.06
C LYS A 440 26.10 -23.67 -19.67
N HIS A 441 27.37 -23.35 -19.93
CA HIS A 441 27.95 -22.05 -19.60
C HIS A 441 27.85 -21.09 -20.79
N ASN A 442 27.30 -19.90 -20.58
CA ASN A 442 27.01 -18.94 -21.64
C ASN A 442 28.14 -17.93 -21.89
N ARG A 443 29.34 -18.41 -22.20
CA ARG A 443 30.41 -17.61 -22.83
C ARG A 443 31.17 -18.42 -23.88
N PRO A 444 31.38 -17.91 -25.11
CA PRO A 444 32.36 -18.49 -26.02
C PRO A 444 33.78 -18.21 -25.50
N MET A 445 34.67 -19.20 -25.54
CA MET A 445 36.09 -18.93 -25.36
C MET A 445 36.59 -18.06 -26.53
N ARG A 446 37.16 -16.89 -26.21
CA ARG A 446 38.12 -16.19 -27.08
C ARG A 446 39.45 -16.16 -26.35
N ASP A 447 40.52 -16.42 -27.10
CA ASP A 447 41.85 -16.65 -26.56
C ASP A 447 42.43 -15.42 -25.84
N ILE A 448 42.92 -15.64 -24.63
CA ILE A 448 43.78 -14.67 -23.93
C ILE A 448 45.24 -15.08 -24.18
N LEU A 449 45.78 -14.57 -25.28
CA LEU A 449 47.23 -14.47 -25.50
C LEU A 449 47.61 -13.02 -25.80
N LYS A 450 48.23 -12.34 -24.83
CA LYS A 450 49.05 -11.15 -25.04
C LYS A 450 50.34 -11.26 -24.22
N PRO A 451 51.53 -11.20 -24.84
CA PRO A 451 52.81 -11.23 -24.14
C PRO A 451 53.21 -9.85 -23.59
N CYS A 452 54.21 -9.85 -22.70
CA CYS A 452 54.68 -8.66 -21.99
C CYS A 452 55.65 -7.75 -22.80
N ARG A 453 55.48 -6.44 -22.60
CA ARG A 453 56.43 -5.29 -22.68
C ARG A 453 57.80 -5.43 -23.38
N ARG A 454 58.10 -4.41 -24.23
CA ARG A 454 59.28 -3.49 -24.25
C ARG A 454 58.80 -2.17 -24.92
N HIS A 455 59.07 -0.95 -24.42
CA HIS A 455 60.25 -0.09 -24.66
C HIS A 455 60.63 0.02 -26.16
N ASN A 456 60.77 1.19 -26.82
CA ASN A 456 61.06 2.58 -26.34
C ASN A 456 60.52 3.69 -27.29
N PHE A 457 60.47 4.92 -26.74
CA PHE A 457 60.60 6.31 -27.29
C PHE A 457 60.38 6.68 -28.78
N ASP A 458 59.75 7.87 -28.93
CA ASP A 458 59.85 8.96 -29.94
C ASP A 458 59.76 8.61 -31.45
N ILE A 459 59.10 9.40 -32.32
CA ILE A 459 58.76 10.85 -32.29
C ILE A 459 57.25 11.06 -32.46
#